data_AF-A0A4C4FIG6-F1
#
_entry.id   AF-A0A4C4FIG6-F1
#
_cell.length_a   1.000
_cell.length_b   1.000
_cell.length_c   1.000
_cell.angle_alpha   90.00
_cell.angle_beta   90.00
_cell.angle_gamma   90.00
#
_symmetry.space_group_name_H-M   'P 1'
#
loop_
_entity.id
_entity.type
_entity.pdbx_description
1 polymer ?
#
loop_
_entity_poly.entity_id
_entity_poly.type
_entity_poly.pdbx_seq_one_letter_code
_entity_poly.pdbx_strand_id
1 'polypeptide(L)'
;MADASKLKTKRARGGLGVPPGPDELATSLNAPEIAPAVSAIPQAYLSPVNHDPMVTQIVTEAYTRRDGRSARKTNRTLAFATRVTPAFDQEIRDIAESEGLKLVEVLEKAVEAYKEKQGY
;
A
#
# COMPACT_ATOMS: atom_id res chain seq x y z
N MET A 1 37.16 14.64 -3.28
CA MET A 1 36.64 13.73 -4.34
C MET A 1 36.26 12.42 -3.68
N ALA A 2 35.05 11.89 -3.93
CA ALA A 2 34.62 10.59 -3.40
C ALA A 2 34.96 9.49 -4.41
N ASP A 3 35.59 8.42 -3.95
CA ASP A 3 36.08 7.32 -4.78
C ASP A 3 35.01 6.24 -4.97
N ALA A 4 34.52 6.08 -6.20
CA ALA A 4 33.42 5.17 -6.56
C ALA A 4 33.88 3.74 -6.94
N SER A 5 35.16 3.41 -6.74
CA SER A 5 35.75 2.15 -7.23
C SER A 5 35.14 0.88 -6.59
N LYS A 6 34.47 0.99 -5.43
CA LYS A 6 33.84 -0.14 -4.72
C LYS A 6 32.49 -0.61 -5.33
N LEU A 7 31.87 0.15 -6.22
CA LEU A 7 30.53 -0.18 -6.75
C LEU A 7 30.57 -1.23 -7.87
N LYS A 8 31.69 -1.34 -8.61
CA LYS A 8 31.85 -2.32 -9.68
C LYS A 8 32.02 -3.75 -9.16
N THR A 9 32.58 -3.93 -7.97
CA THR A 9 32.82 -5.26 -7.37
C THR A 9 31.53 -6.01 -7.04
N LYS A 10 30.40 -5.32 -6.78
CA LYS A 10 29.12 -5.98 -6.48
C LYS A 10 28.39 -6.55 -7.69
N ARG A 11 28.62 -6.04 -8.91
CA ARG A 11 27.99 -6.62 -10.12
C ARG A 11 28.57 -7.98 -10.51
N ALA A 12 29.80 -8.27 -10.10
CA ALA A 12 30.48 -9.52 -10.43
C ALA A 12 30.13 -10.70 -9.51
N ARG A 13 29.53 -10.45 -8.33
CA ARG A 13 29.26 -11.50 -7.31
C ARG A 13 27.79 -11.68 -6.94
N GLY A 14 26.86 -11.01 -7.62
CA GLY A 14 25.44 -11.05 -7.31
C GLY A 14 24.54 -10.81 -8.52
N GLY A 15 24.95 -11.32 -9.69
CA GLY A 15 24.06 -11.39 -10.85
C GLY A 15 22.91 -12.37 -10.58
N LEU A 16 21.77 -12.16 -11.24
CA LEU A 16 20.49 -12.89 -11.09
C LEU A 16 20.55 -14.36 -11.55
N GLY A 17 21.66 -15.06 -11.31
CA GLY A 17 21.95 -16.36 -11.89
C GLY A 17 22.31 -16.30 -13.37
N VAL A 18 22.64 -17.46 -13.94
CA VAL A 18 22.71 -17.63 -15.39
C VAL A 18 21.26 -17.62 -15.89
N PRO A 19 20.93 -16.84 -16.94
CA PRO A 19 19.57 -16.84 -17.47
C PRO A 19 19.20 -18.26 -17.94
N PRO A 20 17.94 -18.67 -17.76
CA PRO A 20 17.48 -20.00 -18.17
C PRO A 20 17.75 -20.24 -19.65
N GLY A 21 18.06 -21.49 -19.99
CA GLY A 21 18.30 -21.91 -21.38
C GLY A 21 17.04 -21.79 -22.26
N PRO A 22 17.17 -21.86 -23.59
CA PRO A 22 16.03 -21.79 -24.50
C PRO A 22 15.00 -22.91 -24.28
N ASP A 23 15.44 -24.06 -23.75
CA ASP A 23 14.56 -25.20 -23.45
C ASP A 23 13.82 -25.04 -22.09
N GLU A 24 14.26 -24.10 -21.24
CA GLU A 24 13.67 -23.78 -19.94
C GLU A 24 12.66 -22.61 -20.02
N LEU A 25 12.32 -22.16 -21.24
CA LEU A 25 11.30 -21.14 -21.44
C LEU A 25 9.93 -21.63 -20.96
N ALA A 26 9.14 -20.70 -20.42
CA ALA A 26 7.78 -20.99 -19.99
C ALA A 26 7.00 -21.63 -21.16
N THR A 27 6.51 -22.85 -20.95
CA THR A 27 5.71 -23.63 -21.92
C THR A 27 4.35 -22.98 -22.24
N SER A 28 4.10 -21.76 -21.77
CA SER A 28 2.88 -20.98 -22.01
C SER A 28 2.57 -20.80 -23.49
N LEU A 29 3.57 -20.86 -24.39
CA LEU A 29 3.36 -20.80 -25.84
C LEU A 29 2.75 -22.10 -26.42
N ASN A 30 2.97 -23.23 -25.75
CA ASN A 30 2.37 -24.53 -26.10
C ASN A 30 1.08 -24.81 -25.31
N ALA A 31 0.60 -23.84 -24.51
CA ALA A 31 -0.65 -23.99 -23.82
C ALA A 31 -1.81 -23.97 -24.83
N PRO A 32 -2.82 -24.85 -24.69
CA PRO A 32 -3.98 -24.82 -25.57
C PRO A 32 -4.68 -23.45 -25.46
N GLU A 33 -5.06 -22.86 -26.61
CA GLU A 33 -5.80 -21.59 -26.65
C GLU A 33 -7.22 -21.70 -26.08
N ILE A 34 -7.69 -22.93 -25.81
CA ILE A 34 -9.00 -23.20 -25.26
C ILE A 34 -8.89 -23.14 -23.73
N ALA A 35 -9.60 -22.18 -23.14
CA ALA A 35 -9.74 -22.09 -21.69
C ALA A 35 -10.24 -23.43 -21.13
N PRO A 36 -9.64 -23.98 -20.06
CA PRO A 36 -10.13 -25.21 -19.45
C PRO A 36 -11.60 -25.01 -19.07
N ALA A 37 -12.46 -25.92 -19.52
CA ALA A 37 -13.87 -25.94 -19.13
C ALA A 37 -13.93 -25.96 -17.59
N VAL A 38 -14.62 -24.98 -17.02
CA VAL A 38 -14.81 -24.81 -15.58
C VAL A 38 -15.47 -26.09 -15.07
N SER A 39 -14.67 -27.02 -14.55
CA SER A 39 -15.17 -28.22 -13.91
C SER A 39 -15.89 -27.75 -12.66
N ALA A 40 -17.20 -27.98 -12.62
CA ALA A 40 -18.09 -27.57 -11.54
C ALA A 40 -17.45 -27.91 -10.19
N ILE A 41 -17.11 -26.87 -9.45
CA ILE A 41 -16.57 -27.00 -8.11
C ILE A 41 -17.73 -27.48 -7.21
N PRO A 42 -17.57 -28.53 -6.38
CA PRO A 42 -18.62 -28.99 -5.48
C PRO A 42 -19.02 -27.89 -4.49
N GLN A 43 -20.34 -27.75 -4.29
CA GLN A 43 -21.03 -26.79 -3.42
C GLN A 43 -20.67 -26.89 -1.93
N ALA A 44 -19.43 -26.58 -1.55
CA ALA A 44 -19.02 -26.47 -0.14
C ALA A 44 -18.65 -25.05 0.30
N TYR A 45 -18.89 -24.04 -0.55
CA TYR A 45 -18.72 -22.62 -0.19
C TYR A 45 -19.85 -21.76 -0.77
N LEU A 46 -21.10 -22.04 -0.40
CA LEU A 46 -22.18 -21.07 -0.59
C LEU A 46 -22.07 -20.02 0.54
N SER A 47 -21.58 -18.80 0.23
CA SER A 47 -22.36 -17.55 0.05
C SER A 47 -22.34 -16.66 1.33
N PRO A 48 -22.51 -15.31 1.27
CA PRO A 48 -23.42 -14.59 0.35
C PRO A 48 -22.81 -13.25 -0.17
N VAL A 49 -23.36 -12.36 -1.02
CA VAL A 49 -24.64 -12.10 -1.69
C VAL A 49 -24.23 -11.39 -3.01
N ASN A 50 -24.71 -11.83 -4.17
CA ASN A 50 -24.82 -10.92 -5.32
C ASN A 50 -26.12 -10.14 -5.12
N HIS A 51 -26.04 -8.82 -4.92
CA HIS A 51 -27.20 -7.97 -5.09
C HIS A 51 -27.29 -7.56 -6.56
N ASP A 52 -28.51 -7.69 -7.10
CA ASP A 52 -28.94 -7.13 -8.37
C ASP A 52 -28.48 -5.67 -8.55
N PRO A 53 -28.27 -5.20 -9.78
CA PRO A 53 -27.89 -3.82 -10.05
C PRO A 53 -29.12 -2.92 -9.84
N MET A 54 -29.38 -2.53 -8.60
CA MET A 54 -30.18 -1.35 -8.34
C MET A 54 -29.33 -0.15 -8.76
N VAL A 55 -29.84 0.59 -9.75
CA VAL A 55 -29.27 1.82 -10.32
C VAL A 55 -28.78 2.74 -9.21
N THR A 56 -27.50 2.67 -8.89
CA THR A 56 -26.79 3.66 -8.10
C THR A 56 -25.81 4.29 -9.06
N GLN A 57 -26.02 5.58 -9.35
CA GLN A 57 -25.06 6.40 -10.07
C GLN A 57 -23.78 6.50 -9.24
N ILE A 58 -22.95 5.47 -9.27
CA ILE A 58 -21.55 5.57 -8.92
C ILE A 58 -20.92 6.34 -10.07
N VAL A 59 -20.68 7.62 -9.83
CA VAL A 59 -19.79 8.45 -10.64
C VAL A 59 -18.44 7.75 -10.58
N THR A 60 -18.18 6.87 -11.55
CA THR A 60 -16.86 6.31 -11.79
C THR A 60 -16.02 7.42 -12.40
N GLU A 61 -15.58 8.37 -11.58
CA GLU A 61 -14.39 9.13 -11.94
C GLU A 61 -13.26 8.09 -12.06
N ALA A 62 -12.85 7.84 -13.30
CA ALA A 62 -11.72 6.98 -13.58
C ALA A 62 -10.55 7.41 -12.68
N TYR A 63 -10.12 6.52 -11.78
CA TYR A 63 -8.96 6.76 -10.93
C TYR A 63 -7.73 6.80 -11.84
N THR A 64 -7.42 7.99 -12.36
CA THR A 64 -6.18 8.21 -13.09
C THR A 64 -5.07 8.17 -12.07
N ARG A 65 -4.22 7.14 -12.14
CA ARG A 65 -3.00 7.05 -11.32
C ARG A 65 -2.13 8.26 -11.65
N ARG A 66 -2.27 9.33 -10.87
CA ARG A 66 -1.51 10.57 -11.05
C ARG A 66 -0.02 10.25 -10.93
N ASP A 67 0.75 10.67 -11.92
CA ASP A 67 2.20 10.50 -11.93
C ASP A 67 2.81 11.20 -10.70
N GLY A 68 3.33 10.41 -9.76
CA GLY A 68 3.91 10.89 -8.51
C GLY A 68 5.15 11.78 -8.70
N ARG A 69 5.76 11.77 -9.90
CA ARG A 69 6.89 12.67 -10.23
C ARG A 69 6.43 14.11 -10.51
N SER A 70 5.17 14.28 -10.91
CA SER A 70 4.55 15.59 -11.13
C SER A 70 3.96 16.21 -9.85
N ALA A 71 3.83 15.42 -8.78
CA ALA A 71 3.36 15.90 -7.49
C ALA A 71 4.45 16.74 -6.81
N ARG A 72 4.46 18.05 -7.10
CA ARG A 72 5.26 19.01 -6.32
C ARG A 72 4.78 18.97 -4.87
N LYS A 73 5.69 19.21 -3.92
CA LYS A 73 5.35 19.34 -2.49
C LYS A 73 4.32 20.46 -2.33
N THR A 74 3.05 20.11 -2.10
CA THR A 74 1.94 21.08 -2.02
C THR A 74 1.87 21.78 -0.66
N ASN A 75 2.77 21.47 0.27
CA ASN A 75 2.76 21.92 1.68
C ASN A 75 1.45 21.66 2.43
N ARG A 76 0.48 20.97 1.83
CA ARG A 76 -0.80 20.61 2.44
C ARG A 76 -0.63 19.63 3.59
N THR A 77 0.41 18.79 3.54
CA THR A 77 0.77 17.84 4.59
C THR A 77 2.27 17.95 4.84
N LEU A 78 2.67 18.17 6.08
CA LEU A 78 4.06 18.13 6.53
C LEU A 78 4.32 16.81 7.25
N ALA A 79 5.48 16.20 7.00
CA ALA A 79 5.87 14.99 7.70
C ALA A 79 6.20 15.32 9.16
N PHE A 80 5.52 14.65 10.09
CA PHE A 80 5.73 14.81 11.52
C PHE A 80 6.49 13.59 12.04
N ALA A 81 7.82 13.69 12.13
CA ALA A 81 8.70 12.62 12.55
C ALA A 81 9.38 12.98 13.88
N THR A 82 8.76 12.59 14.99
CA THR A 82 9.28 12.79 16.34
C THR A 82 9.66 11.46 16.98
N ARG A 83 10.54 11.51 17.99
CA ARG A 83 10.84 10.36 18.85
C ARG A 83 10.10 10.55 20.15
N VAL A 84 9.38 9.52 20.58
CA VAL A 84 8.53 9.54 21.78
C VAL A 84 8.83 8.31 22.64
N THR A 85 8.35 8.33 23.88
CA THR A 85 8.42 7.17 24.76
C THR A 85 7.49 6.05 24.26
N PRO A 86 7.80 4.77 24.53
CA PRO A 86 6.94 3.66 24.12
C PRO A 86 5.53 3.72 24.72
N ALA A 87 5.42 4.10 25.99
CA ALA A 87 4.12 4.22 26.68
C ALA A 87 3.20 5.24 26.00
N PHE A 88 3.75 6.37 25.58
CA PHE A 88 2.99 7.41 24.88
C PHE A 88 2.52 6.96 23.49
N ASP A 89 3.38 6.28 22.72
CA ASP A 89 2.98 5.72 21.42
C ASP A 89 1.87 4.68 21.57
N GLN A 90 1.94 3.85 22.62
CA GLN A 90 0.91 2.86 22.92
C GLN A 90 -0.43 3.51 23.27
N GLU A 91 -0.46 4.47 24.19
CA GLU A 91 -1.70 5.19 24.56
C GLU A 91 -2.37 5.86 23.35
N ILE A 92 -1.59 6.49 22.46
CA ILE A 92 -2.13 7.10 21.25
C ILE A 92 -2.75 6.06 20.32
N ARG A 93 -2.10 4.90 20.16
CA ARG A 93 -2.64 3.83 19.31
C ARG A 93 -3.95 3.28 19.86
N ASP A 94 -4.02 3.08 21.17
CA ASP A 94 -5.22 2.57 21.83
C ASP A 94 -6.41 3.53 21.65
N ILE A 95 -6.18 4.84 21.82
CA ILE A 95 -7.19 5.88 21.57
C ILE A 95 -7.62 5.88 20.10
N ALA A 96 -6.64 5.86 19.19
CA ALA A 96 -6.90 5.86 17.75
C ALA A 96 -7.73 4.65 17.30
N GLU A 97 -7.44 3.46 17.81
CA GLU A 97 -8.22 2.25 17.51
C GLU A 97 -9.63 2.33 18.08
N SER A 98 -9.78 2.79 19.33
CA SER A 98 -11.08 2.90 19.99
C SER A 98 -12.02 3.90 19.31
N GLU A 99 -11.49 5.00 18.78
CA GLU A 99 -12.25 6.07 18.12
C GLU A 99 -12.26 5.96 16.59
N GLY A 100 -11.52 5.01 16.01
CA GLY A 100 -11.39 4.85 14.56
C GLY A 100 -10.68 6.02 13.87
N LEU A 101 -9.71 6.65 14.54
CA LEU A 101 -8.99 7.82 14.07
C LEU A 101 -7.58 7.48 13.57
N LYS A 102 -6.98 8.38 12.80
CA LYS A 102 -5.53 8.32 12.53
C LYS A 102 -4.76 8.85 13.73
N LEU A 103 -3.54 8.34 13.94
CA LEU A 103 -2.63 8.84 15.00
C LEU A 103 -2.44 10.36 14.93
N VAL A 104 -2.37 10.92 13.72
CA VAL A 104 -2.22 12.36 13.50
C VAL A 104 -3.46 13.14 13.96
N GLU A 105 -4.66 12.62 13.74
CA GLU A 105 -5.92 13.27 14.14
C GLU A 105 -6.07 13.29 15.67
N VAL A 106 -5.62 12.23 16.35
CA VAL A 106 -5.54 12.19 17.82
C VAL A 106 -4.59 13.28 18.33
N LEU A 107 -3.44 13.44 17.70
CA LEU A 107 -2.47 14.47 18.07
C LEU A 107 -3.00 15.90 17.83
N GLU A 108 -3.72 16.14 16.74
CA GLU A 108 -4.36 17.44 16.47
C GLU A 108 -5.40 17.79 17.55
N LYS A 109 -6.30 16.85 17.87
CA LYS A 109 -7.27 17.01 18.98
C LYS A 109 -6.58 17.22 20.33
N ALA A 110 -5.48 16.52 20.60
CA ALA A 110 -4.73 16.67 21.84
C ALA A 110 -4.16 18.09 21.98
N VAL A 111 -3.70 18.69 20.87
CA VAL A 111 -3.23 20.09 20.85
C VAL A 111 -4.37 21.07 21.08
N GLU A 112 -5.53 20.86 20.47
CA GLU A 112 -6.73 21.69 20.72
C GLU A 112 -7.14 21.66 22.20
N ALA A 113 -7.28 20.47 22.76
CA ALA A 113 -7.60 20.31 24.19
C ALA A 113 -6.53 20.92 25.12
N TYR A 114 -5.25 20.87 24.72
CA TYR A 114 -4.18 21.52 25.47
C TYR A 114 -4.30 23.05 25.43
N LYS A 115 -4.64 23.64 24.28
CA LYS A 115 -4.86 25.09 24.16
C LYS A 115 -6.04 25.57 24.99
N GLU A 116 -7.16 24.86 24.92
CA GLU A 116 -8.36 25.17 25.72
C GLU A 116 -8.05 25.16 27.22
N LYS A 117 -7.28 24.16 27.69
CA LYS A 117 -6.89 24.06 29.10
C LYS A 117 -5.93 25.14 29.56
N GLN A 118 -5.04 25.60 28.68
CA GLN A 118 -3.99 26.57 29.03
C GLN A 118 -4.36 28.02 28.66
N GLY A 119 -5.48 28.23 27.95
CA GLY A 119 -5.93 29.54 27.50
C GLY A 119 -5.01 30.17 26.44
N TYR A 120 -4.40 29.34 25.59
CA TYR A 120 -3.61 29.80 24.44
C TYR A 120 -4.48 30.30 23.29
#